data_AF-A0A930UDK9-F1
#
_entry.id   AF-A0A930UDK9-F1
#
_cell.length_a   1.000
_cell.length_b   1.000
_cell.length_c   1.000
_cell.angle_alpha   90.00
_cell.angle_beta   90.00
_cell.angle_gamma   90.00
#
_symmetry.space_group_name_H-M   'P 1'
#
loop_
_entity.id
_entity.type
_entity.pdbx_description
1 polymer ?
#
loop_
_entity_poly.entity_id
_entity_poly.type
_entity_poly.pdbx_seq_one_letter_code
_entity_poly.pdbx_strand_id
1 'polypeptide(L)'
;MFGQRLKLARKKAGLSLRDLSAQLEGGGRVSAQALGKYERGEMMPSSRVLMALSKTLGVPLRYFMSPMGAELADVDFRKKAGSSVRDRARVEAAVLDHVERYLTIEEILGLESAIPFEPVNLSSVDGGEGLADRVREAWGLGGDPIPDMTELLEERGVKIFVIGLPGGVSGLTCLIKRSTNRLPVPVIVVNKDSNIERRRMSLAHELAHRVIDAKSSVDEEKAAMRFAGAFLMPAAHIKAIVMPRSD
;
A
#
# COMPACT_ATOMS: atom_id res chain seq x y z
N MET A 1 -11.65 18.66 7.95
CA MET A 1 -12.15 17.39 7.38
C MET A 1 -12.40 17.50 5.87
N PHE A 2 -13.42 18.24 5.41
CA PHE A 2 -13.70 18.42 3.98
C PHE A 2 -12.51 18.94 3.17
N GLY A 3 -11.87 20.02 3.63
CA GLY A 3 -10.78 20.66 2.88
C GLY A 3 -9.56 19.75 2.63
N GLN A 4 -9.20 18.92 3.60
CA GLN A 4 -8.12 17.94 3.46
C GLN A 4 -8.50 16.86 2.43
N ARG A 5 -9.74 16.34 2.48
CA ARG A 5 -10.27 15.41 1.47
C ARG A 5 -10.24 16.00 0.08
N LEU A 6 -10.70 17.24 -0.07
CA LEU A 6 -10.67 17.95 -1.34
C LEU A 6 -9.23 18.06 -1.87
N LYS A 7 -8.28 18.43 -1.01
CA LYS A 7 -6.87 18.54 -1.35
C LYS A 7 -6.29 17.19 -1.79
N LEU A 8 -6.58 16.12 -1.07
CA LEU A 8 -6.15 14.77 -1.42
C LEU A 8 -6.76 14.30 -2.74
N ALA A 9 -8.06 14.44 -2.93
CA ALA A 9 -8.74 14.05 -4.17
C ALA A 9 -8.24 14.87 -5.37
N ARG A 10 -8.01 16.17 -5.21
CA ARG A 10 -7.43 17.01 -6.26
C ARG A 10 -6.01 16.56 -6.62
N LYS A 11 -5.17 16.30 -5.62
CA LYS A 11 -3.82 15.77 -5.85
C LYS A 11 -3.85 14.39 -6.52
N LYS A 12 -4.78 13.51 -6.12
CA LYS A 12 -5.04 12.19 -6.76
C LYS A 12 -5.36 12.31 -8.24
N ALA A 13 -6.16 13.32 -8.61
CA ALA A 13 -6.49 13.60 -10.00
C ALA A 13 -5.31 14.20 -10.80
N GLY A 14 -4.24 14.63 -10.11
CA GLY A 14 -3.09 15.30 -10.72
C GLY A 14 -3.37 16.75 -11.10
N LEU A 15 -4.35 17.38 -10.48
CA LEU A 15 -4.82 18.71 -10.85
C LEU A 15 -4.21 19.79 -9.96
N SER A 16 -3.76 20.90 -10.54
CA SER A 16 -3.59 22.13 -9.77
C SER A 16 -4.96 22.70 -9.37
N LEU A 17 -4.99 23.68 -8.46
CA LEU A 17 -6.24 24.40 -8.16
C LEU A 17 -6.81 25.09 -9.41
N ARG A 18 -5.94 25.50 -10.35
CA ARG A 18 -6.34 26.10 -11.63
C ARG A 18 -6.93 25.05 -12.56
N ASP A 19 -6.30 23.89 -12.66
CA ASP A 19 -6.82 22.81 -13.52
C ASP A 19 -8.15 22.29 -13.01
N LEU A 20 -8.29 22.11 -11.68
CA LEU A 20 -9.56 21.73 -11.08
C LEU A 20 -10.64 22.78 -11.34
N SER A 21 -10.31 24.07 -11.17
CA SER A 21 -11.22 25.18 -11.49
C SER A 21 -11.69 25.16 -12.95
N ALA A 22 -10.77 24.87 -13.88
CA ALA A 22 -11.06 24.81 -15.31
C ALA A 22 -11.90 23.58 -15.71
N GLN A 23 -11.73 22.45 -15.02
CA GLN A 23 -12.43 21.19 -15.32
C GLN A 23 -13.75 21.00 -14.54
N LEU A 24 -14.13 21.97 -13.69
CA LEU A 24 -15.30 21.87 -12.83
C LEU A 24 -16.58 22.21 -13.59
N GLU A 25 -17.19 21.20 -14.21
CA GLU A 25 -18.44 21.34 -14.95
C GLU A 25 -19.68 21.17 -14.06
N GLY A 26 -20.75 21.95 -14.32
CA GLY A 26 -22.04 21.82 -13.63
C GLY A 26 -22.12 22.43 -12.22
N GLY A 27 -20.99 22.87 -11.65
CA GLY A 27 -20.91 23.52 -10.34
C GLY A 27 -21.14 25.04 -10.33
N GLY A 28 -21.18 25.67 -11.51
CA GLY A 28 -20.94 27.12 -11.66
C GLY A 28 -19.44 27.44 -11.72
N ARG A 29 -19.07 28.66 -12.15
CA ARG A 29 -17.65 29.06 -12.20
C ARG A 29 -17.09 29.18 -10.78
N VAL A 30 -16.36 28.15 -10.32
CA VAL A 30 -15.64 28.16 -9.05
C VAL A 30 -14.19 28.52 -9.32
N SER A 31 -13.69 29.61 -8.72
CA SER A 31 -12.31 30.05 -8.92
C SER A 31 -11.30 29.17 -8.16
N ALA A 32 -10.05 29.13 -8.62
CA ALA A 32 -8.94 28.48 -7.91
C ALA A 32 -8.77 29.02 -6.48
N GLN A 33 -9.08 30.30 -6.24
CA GLN A 33 -9.05 30.91 -4.92
C GLN A 33 -10.14 30.35 -4.01
N ALA A 34 -11.37 30.18 -4.51
CA ALA A 34 -12.47 29.56 -3.76
C ALA A 34 -12.15 28.10 -3.42
N LEU A 35 -11.60 27.34 -4.38
CA LEU A 35 -11.12 25.98 -4.13
C LEU A 35 -10.01 25.95 -3.05
N GLY A 36 -9.10 26.93 -3.05
CA GLY A 36 -8.10 27.07 -2.00
C GLY A 36 -8.70 27.34 -0.61
N LYS A 37 -9.74 28.17 -0.53
CA LYS A 37 -10.49 28.41 0.71
C LYS A 37 -11.18 27.14 1.20
N TYR A 38 -11.76 26.35 0.28
CA TYR A 38 -12.33 25.04 0.58
C TYR A 38 -11.27 24.09 1.16
N GLU A 39 -10.08 24.00 0.55
CA GLU A 39 -9.00 23.13 1.03
C GLU A 39 -8.48 23.50 2.41
N ARG A 40 -8.48 24.78 2.76
CA ARG A 40 -8.10 25.28 4.08
C ARG A 40 -9.23 25.23 5.10
N GLY A 41 -10.45 24.89 4.69
CA GLY A 41 -11.62 24.85 5.57
C GLY A 41 -12.17 26.23 5.92
N GLU A 42 -11.77 27.28 5.20
CA GLU A 42 -12.25 28.66 5.40
C GLU A 42 -13.64 28.88 4.79
N MET A 43 -14.07 27.98 3.90
CA MET A 43 -15.35 28.04 3.21
C MET A 43 -15.83 26.63 2.90
N MET A 44 -17.14 26.44 2.80
CA MET A 44 -17.75 25.19 2.33
C MET A 44 -18.39 25.37 0.95
N PRO A 45 -18.31 24.36 0.07
CA PRO A 45 -19.02 24.38 -1.20
C PRO A 45 -20.53 24.21 -1.00
N SER A 46 -21.31 24.69 -1.96
CA SER A 46 -22.73 24.32 -2.06
C SER A 46 -22.88 22.86 -2.50
N SER A 47 -24.06 22.27 -2.29
CA SER A 47 -24.34 20.89 -2.74
C SER A 47 -24.11 20.70 -4.24
N ARG A 48 -24.40 21.74 -5.05
CA ARG A 48 -24.15 21.73 -6.50
C ARG A 48 -22.65 21.67 -6.82
N VAL A 49 -21.84 22.49 -6.15
CA VAL A 49 -20.37 22.47 -6.31
C VAL A 49 -19.80 21.15 -5.80
N LEU A 50 -20.33 20.61 -4.71
CA LEU A 50 -19.89 19.34 -4.14
C LEU A 50 -20.13 18.15 -5.10
N MET A 51 -21.30 18.10 -5.76
CA MET A 51 -21.58 17.11 -6.80
C MET A 51 -20.64 17.25 -8.01
N ALA A 52 -20.37 18.48 -8.45
CA ALA A 52 -19.42 18.73 -9.52
C ALA A 52 -18.01 18.27 -9.16
N LEU A 53 -17.55 18.58 -7.93
CA LEU A 53 -16.28 18.09 -7.40
C LEU A 53 -16.20 16.56 -7.38
N SER A 54 -17.25 15.88 -6.93
CA SER A 54 -17.33 14.41 -6.94
C SER A 54 -17.15 13.86 -8.35
N LYS A 55 -17.85 14.42 -9.33
CA LYS A 55 -17.79 13.98 -10.72
C LYS A 55 -16.42 14.24 -11.35
N THR A 56 -15.91 15.48 -11.23
CA THR A 56 -14.62 15.87 -11.82
C THR A 56 -13.44 15.12 -11.18
N LEU A 57 -13.48 14.88 -9.87
CA LEU A 57 -12.40 14.18 -9.15
C LEU A 57 -12.55 12.65 -9.14
N GLY A 58 -13.67 12.12 -9.67
CA GLY A 58 -13.92 10.68 -9.74
C GLY A 58 -13.99 10.00 -8.37
N VAL A 59 -14.46 10.71 -7.34
CA VAL A 59 -14.65 10.18 -5.98
C VAL A 59 -16.12 10.29 -5.57
N PRO A 60 -16.69 9.32 -4.84
CA PRO A 60 -18.09 9.42 -4.41
C PRO A 60 -18.28 10.55 -3.39
N LEU A 61 -19.46 11.18 -3.34
CA LEU A 61 -19.77 12.25 -2.38
C LEU A 61 -19.38 11.92 -0.93
N ARG A 62 -19.64 10.69 -0.49
CA ARG A 62 -19.28 10.20 0.84
C ARG A 62 -17.80 10.35 1.17
N TYR A 63 -16.91 10.32 0.18
CA TYR A 63 -15.47 10.51 0.38
C TYR A 63 -15.17 11.85 1.06
N PHE A 64 -15.89 12.91 0.69
CA PHE A 64 -15.70 14.25 1.25
C PHE A 64 -16.28 14.41 2.65
N MET A 65 -17.23 13.55 3.02
CA MET A 65 -17.93 13.57 4.30
C MET A 65 -17.40 12.52 5.28
N SER A 66 -16.67 11.52 4.77
CA SER A 66 -16.03 10.52 5.60
C SER A 66 -14.98 11.24 6.46
N PRO A 67 -15.03 11.06 7.80
CA PRO A 67 -13.91 11.46 8.62
C PRO A 67 -12.67 10.88 7.96
N MET A 68 -11.71 11.71 7.57
CA MET A 68 -10.36 11.15 7.54
C MET A 68 -10.22 10.57 8.93
N GLY A 69 -10.02 9.26 9.05
CA GLY A 69 -9.56 8.70 10.31
C GLY A 69 -8.47 9.67 10.71
N ALA A 70 -8.70 10.45 11.78
CA ALA A 70 -7.80 11.53 12.17
C ALA A 70 -6.38 10.97 12.32
N GLU A 71 -6.32 9.66 12.47
CA GLU A 71 -5.29 8.66 12.46
C GLU A 71 -4.59 8.32 11.14
N LEU A 72 -4.64 9.06 10.02
CA LEU A 72 -3.75 8.76 8.88
C LEU A 72 -2.90 9.99 8.56
N ALA A 73 -1.63 9.96 8.97
CA ALA A 73 -0.74 11.11 8.98
C ALA A 73 0.16 11.18 7.74
N ASP A 74 0.63 10.04 7.23
CA ASP A 74 1.63 9.98 6.17
C ASP A 74 1.70 8.58 5.55
N VAL A 75 2.08 8.51 4.28
CA VAL A 75 2.34 7.24 3.56
C VAL A 75 3.83 7.15 3.26
N ASP A 76 4.52 6.32 4.04
CA ASP A 76 5.94 6.07 3.81
C ASP A 76 6.10 4.91 2.83
N PHE A 77 6.36 5.23 1.56
CA PHE A 77 6.63 4.25 0.53
C PHE A 77 8.08 3.80 0.59
N ARG A 78 8.29 2.50 0.77
CA ARG A 78 9.62 1.92 0.80
C ARG A 78 10.33 1.96 -0.57
N LYS A 79 9.56 1.88 -1.66
CA LYS A 79 10.08 1.99 -3.04
C LYS A 79 9.73 3.35 -3.65
N LYS A 80 10.75 4.11 -4.07
CA LYS A 80 10.57 5.24 -5.00
C LYS A 80 10.51 4.68 -6.43
N ALA A 81 9.42 4.03 -6.79
CA ALA A 81 9.25 3.62 -8.19
C ALA A 81 9.27 4.88 -9.08
N GLY A 82 9.94 4.79 -10.24
CA GLY A 82 10.10 5.86 -11.26
C GLY A 82 8.81 6.34 -11.93
N SER A 83 7.72 6.31 -11.19
CA SER A 83 6.40 6.82 -11.53
C SER A 83 6.39 8.35 -11.47
N SER A 84 5.54 8.96 -12.31
CA SER A 84 5.35 10.41 -12.25
C SER A 84 4.79 10.84 -10.89
N VAL A 85 4.98 12.11 -10.51
CA VAL A 85 4.38 12.68 -9.29
C VAL A 85 2.86 12.46 -9.24
N ARG A 86 2.21 12.52 -10.41
CA ARG A 86 0.78 12.27 -10.57
C ARG A 86 0.40 10.83 -10.26
N ASP A 87 1.16 9.88 -10.78
CA ASP A 87 0.93 8.45 -10.58
C ASP A 87 1.10 8.06 -9.11
N ARG A 88 2.15 8.58 -8.45
CA ARG A 88 2.38 8.38 -7.02
C ARG A 88 1.22 8.91 -6.19
N ALA A 89 0.78 10.14 -6.45
CA ALA A 89 -0.36 10.73 -5.74
C ALA A 89 -1.66 9.95 -5.97
N ARG A 90 -1.85 9.38 -7.17
CA ARG A 90 -3.01 8.55 -7.47
C ARG A 90 -3.03 7.25 -6.66
N VAL A 91 -1.89 6.56 -6.60
CA VAL A 91 -1.69 5.34 -5.81
C VAL A 91 -1.87 5.63 -4.32
N GLU A 92 -1.21 6.65 -3.79
CA GLU A 92 -1.29 7.06 -2.38
C GLU A 92 -2.74 7.29 -1.93
N ALA A 93 -3.51 8.05 -2.71
CA ALA A 93 -4.89 8.34 -2.37
C ALA A 93 -5.85 7.15 -2.62
N ALA A 94 -5.46 6.16 -3.43
CA ALA A 94 -6.19 4.89 -3.49
C ALA A 94 -5.89 4.06 -2.24
N VAL A 95 -4.63 3.92 -1.85
CA VAL A 95 -4.23 3.21 -0.62
C VAL A 95 -4.90 3.80 0.61
N LEU A 96 -4.84 5.12 0.80
CA LEU A 96 -5.47 5.78 1.94
C LEU A 96 -6.99 5.51 2.02
N ASP A 97 -7.68 5.54 0.88
CA ASP A 97 -9.12 5.24 0.81
C ASP A 97 -9.44 3.78 1.17
N HIS A 98 -8.58 2.83 0.78
CA HIS A 98 -8.73 1.42 1.15
C HIS A 98 -8.43 1.18 2.63
N VAL A 99 -7.34 1.76 3.14
CA VAL A 99 -6.92 1.63 4.55
C VAL A 99 -7.99 2.19 5.47
N GLU A 100 -8.53 3.36 5.17
CA GLU A 100 -9.57 3.96 5.97
C GLU A 100 -10.82 3.08 6.07
N ARG A 101 -11.28 2.52 4.95
CA ARG A 101 -12.41 1.58 4.95
C ARG A 101 -12.11 0.36 5.81
N TYR A 102 -10.90 -0.16 5.71
CA TYR A 102 -10.46 -1.31 6.50
C TYR A 102 -10.45 -0.99 8.00
N LEU A 103 -9.79 0.10 8.40
CA LEU A 103 -9.69 0.52 9.79
C LEU A 103 -11.05 0.88 10.40
N THR A 104 -11.97 1.41 9.61
CA THR A 104 -13.35 1.66 10.05
C THR A 104 -14.05 0.36 10.43
N ILE A 105 -13.87 -0.69 9.63
CA ILE A 105 -14.44 -2.01 9.92
C ILE A 105 -13.80 -2.61 11.17
N GLU A 106 -12.46 -2.54 11.29
CA GLU A 106 -11.76 -2.99 12.49
C GLU A 106 -12.26 -2.29 13.75
N GLU A 107 -12.43 -0.96 13.70
CA GLU A 107 -12.94 -0.17 14.83
C GLU A 107 -14.35 -0.58 15.22
N ILE A 108 -15.25 -0.77 14.24
CA ILE A 108 -16.62 -1.25 14.48
C ILE A 108 -16.62 -2.65 15.13
N LEU A 109 -15.68 -3.51 14.73
CA LEU A 109 -15.57 -4.88 15.21
C LEU A 109 -14.69 -5.02 16.47
N GLY A 110 -14.03 -3.94 16.92
CA GLY A 110 -13.11 -3.97 18.05
C GLY A 110 -11.83 -4.78 17.79
N LEU A 111 -11.36 -4.85 16.54
CA LEU A 111 -10.16 -5.59 16.15
C LEU A 111 -8.90 -4.72 16.23
N GLU A 112 -7.77 -5.33 16.57
CA GLU A 112 -6.44 -4.71 16.50
C GLU A 112 -5.62 -5.35 15.38
N SER A 113 -5.02 -4.52 14.53
CA SER A 113 -4.27 -4.98 13.36
C SER A 113 -2.90 -4.34 13.29
N ALA A 114 -1.97 -4.81 14.12
CA ALA A 114 -0.55 -4.63 13.84
C ALA A 114 0.26 -5.66 14.63
N ILE A 115 0.94 -6.55 13.90
CA ILE A 115 2.09 -7.26 14.44
C ILE A 115 3.32 -6.60 13.80
N PRO A 116 4.20 -5.95 14.58
CA PRO A 116 5.39 -5.36 14.02
C PRO A 116 6.34 -6.47 13.54
N PHE A 117 6.88 -6.28 12.33
CA PHE A 117 8.08 -7.00 11.91
C PHE A 117 9.27 -6.14 12.28
N GLU A 118 10.16 -6.67 13.12
CA GLU A 118 11.46 -6.07 13.34
C GLU A 118 12.35 -6.37 12.13
N PRO A 119 12.80 -5.36 11.36
CA PRO A 119 13.64 -5.58 10.20
C PRO A 119 15.01 -6.14 10.60
N VAL A 120 15.55 -7.03 9.78
CA VAL A 120 16.84 -7.68 10.00
C VAL A 120 17.88 -7.12 9.04
N ASN A 121 19.04 -6.71 9.59
CA ASN A 121 20.16 -6.27 8.79
C ASN A 121 20.86 -7.47 8.13
N LEU A 122 21.06 -7.40 6.81
CA LEU A 122 21.75 -8.41 6.03
C LEU A 122 23.16 -7.94 5.63
N SER A 123 24.11 -8.86 5.72
CA SER A 123 25.51 -8.66 5.29
C SER A 123 25.82 -9.23 3.90
N SER A 124 24.93 -10.06 3.34
CA SER A 124 25.05 -10.60 1.97
C SER A 124 23.66 -10.81 1.34
N VAL A 125 23.62 -10.88 0.00
CA VAL A 125 22.38 -11.20 -0.75
C VAL A 125 21.86 -12.59 -0.38
N ASP A 126 22.75 -13.56 -0.18
CA ASP A 126 22.39 -14.92 0.23
C ASP A 126 21.78 -14.98 1.63
N GLY A 127 22.04 -13.98 2.48
CA GLY A 127 21.35 -13.81 3.75
C GLY A 127 19.83 -13.71 3.61
N GLY A 128 19.33 -13.32 2.43
CA GLY A 128 17.89 -13.31 2.12
C GLY A 128 17.25 -14.70 2.17
N GLU A 129 17.94 -15.76 1.73
CA GLU A 129 17.44 -17.14 1.84
C GLU A 129 17.36 -17.57 3.31
N GLY A 130 18.42 -17.35 4.08
CA GLY A 130 18.40 -17.67 5.51
C GLY A 130 17.36 -16.86 6.30
N LEU A 131 17.06 -15.62 5.88
CA LEU A 131 15.97 -14.85 6.47
C LEU A 131 14.59 -15.43 6.09
N ALA A 132 14.41 -15.89 4.86
CA ALA A 132 13.17 -16.56 4.45
C ALA A 132 12.90 -17.82 5.29
N ASP A 133 13.92 -18.65 5.51
CA ASP A 133 13.80 -19.84 6.36
C ASP A 133 13.42 -19.47 7.79
N ARG A 134 14.06 -18.46 8.39
CA ARG A 134 13.70 -17.97 9.73
C ARG A 134 12.27 -17.44 9.80
N VAL A 135 11.79 -16.74 8.77
CA VAL A 135 10.40 -16.25 8.74
C VAL A 135 9.42 -17.42 8.62
N ARG A 136 9.72 -18.42 7.77
CA ARG A 136 8.89 -19.63 7.66
C ARG A 136 8.82 -20.41 8.98
N GLU A 137 9.96 -20.55 9.66
CA GLU A 137 10.04 -21.18 10.98
C GLU A 137 9.23 -20.40 12.02
N ALA A 138 9.43 -19.09 12.11
CA ALA A 138 8.71 -18.22 13.03
C ALA A 138 7.19 -18.22 12.80
N TRP A 139 6.75 -18.46 11.56
CA TRP A 139 5.32 -18.51 11.20
C TRP A 139 4.75 -19.93 11.16
N GLY A 140 5.56 -20.96 11.46
CA GLY A 140 5.12 -22.36 11.48
C GLY A 140 4.71 -22.91 10.10
N LEU A 141 5.29 -22.39 9.01
CA LEU A 141 4.88 -22.74 7.64
C LEU A 141 5.44 -24.09 7.15
N GLY A 142 6.38 -24.68 7.88
CA GLY A 142 7.08 -25.91 7.46
C GLY A 142 7.78 -25.73 6.10
N GLY A 143 7.86 -26.81 5.31
CA GLY A 143 8.46 -26.82 3.97
C GLY A 143 7.48 -26.72 2.81
N ASP A 144 6.18 -26.82 3.07
CA ASP A 144 5.15 -26.96 2.04
C ASP A 144 4.85 -25.65 1.29
N PRO A 145 4.25 -25.74 0.09
CA PRO A 145 3.80 -24.56 -0.65
C PRO A 145 2.82 -23.72 0.17
N ILE A 146 2.96 -22.40 0.10
CA ILE A 146 2.01 -21.48 0.72
C ILE A 146 0.73 -21.47 -0.12
N PRO A 147 -0.46 -21.83 0.41
CA PRO A 147 -1.70 -21.92 -0.38
C PRO A 147 -2.24 -20.55 -0.80
N ASP A 148 -2.23 -19.57 0.10
CA ASP A 148 -2.67 -18.21 -0.17
C ASP A 148 -1.73 -17.20 0.49
N MET A 149 -1.07 -16.39 -0.35
CA MET A 149 -0.12 -15.36 0.11
C MET A 149 -0.84 -14.13 0.66
N THR A 150 -2.06 -13.85 0.20
CA THR A 150 -2.85 -12.72 0.69
C THR A 150 -3.34 -13.03 2.10
N GLU A 151 -4.00 -14.17 2.29
CA GLU A 151 -4.50 -14.60 3.60
C GLU A 151 -3.37 -14.68 4.63
N LEU A 152 -2.27 -15.37 4.28
CA LEU A 152 -1.11 -15.49 5.16
C LEU A 152 -0.60 -14.12 5.65
N LEU A 153 -0.46 -13.14 4.76
CA LEU A 153 0.06 -11.83 5.12
C LEU A 153 -0.94 -11.01 5.95
N GLU A 154 -2.24 -11.12 5.65
CA GLU A 154 -3.29 -10.45 6.41
C GLU A 154 -3.41 -11.00 7.84
N GLU A 155 -3.27 -12.31 8.02
CA GLU A 155 -3.20 -12.97 9.34
C GLU A 155 -1.98 -12.54 10.15
N ARG A 156 -0.92 -12.04 9.50
CA ARG A 156 0.25 -11.45 10.15
C ARG A 156 0.15 -9.92 10.27
N GLY A 157 -1.06 -9.38 10.07
CA GLY A 157 -1.39 -7.98 10.28
C GLY A 157 -1.08 -7.06 9.10
N VAL A 158 -0.61 -7.58 7.96
CA VAL A 158 -0.31 -6.78 6.76
C VAL A 158 -1.55 -6.63 5.88
N LYS A 159 -1.99 -5.40 5.63
CA LYS A 159 -3.13 -5.15 4.74
C LYS A 159 -2.72 -5.31 3.29
N ILE A 160 -3.46 -6.12 2.54
CA ILE A 160 -3.14 -6.42 1.15
C ILE A 160 -4.17 -5.75 0.24
N PHE A 161 -3.71 -4.92 -0.71
CA PHE A 161 -4.59 -4.30 -1.70
C PHE A 161 -4.19 -4.65 -3.11
N VAL A 162 -5.18 -5.07 -3.90
CA VAL A 162 -5.03 -5.35 -5.33
C VAL A 162 -5.64 -4.20 -6.12
N ILE A 163 -4.80 -3.27 -6.58
CA ILE A 163 -5.26 -2.07 -7.32
C ILE A 163 -4.44 -1.89 -8.61
N GLY A 164 -4.95 -1.07 -9.53
CA GLY A 164 -4.20 -0.72 -10.74
C GLY A 164 -2.99 0.13 -10.40
N LEU A 165 -1.80 -0.36 -10.73
CA LEU A 165 -0.54 0.36 -10.55
C LEU A 165 -0.02 0.91 -11.89
N PRO A 166 0.77 2.00 -11.87
CA PRO A 166 1.39 2.56 -13.07
C PRO A 166 2.24 1.53 -13.81
N GLY A 167 2.43 1.73 -15.12
CA GLY A 167 3.18 0.81 -15.98
C GLY A 167 4.57 0.48 -15.41
N GLY A 168 4.89 -0.81 -15.35
CA GLY A 168 6.16 -1.32 -14.83
C GLY A 168 6.21 -1.54 -13.32
N VAL A 169 5.22 -1.06 -12.55
CA VAL A 169 5.16 -1.30 -11.09
C VAL A 169 4.37 -2.58 -10.82
N SER A 170 5.05 -3.58 -10.24
CA SER A 170 4.42 -4.87 -9.90
C SER A 170 3.82 -4.88 -8.48
N GLY A 171 4.45 -4.15 -7.56
CA GLY A 171 4.00 -4.00 -6.19
C GLY A 171 4.68 -2.82 -5.50
N LEU A 172 4.24 -2.53 -4.28
CA LEU A 172 4.83 -1.54 -3.39
C LEU A 172 4.46 -1.85 -1.94
N THR A 173 5.39 -1.54 -1.05
CA THR A 173 5.21 -1.59 0.39
C THR A 173 5.12 -0.19 0.95
N CYS A 174 4.16 0.04 1.84
CA CYS A 174 4.10 1.26 2.62
C CYS A 174 3.73 1.06 4.09
N LEU A 175 4.06 2.08 4.88
CA LEU A 175 3.66 2.25 6.26
C LEU A 175 2.72 3.45 6.33
N ILE A 176 1.50 3.22 6.81
CA ILE A 176 0.55 4.30 7.03
C ILE A 176 0.64 4.72 8.48
N LYS A 177 1.21 5.90 8.73
CA LYS A 177 1.35 6.42 10.09
C LYS A 177 -0.01 6.80 10.66
N ARG A 178 -0.23 6.46 11.94
CA ARG A 178 -1.39 6.92 12.68
C ARG A 178 -1.09 8.13 13.54
N SER A 179 -2.05 9.05 13.67
CA SER A 179 -1.89 10.29 14.46
C SER A 179 -2.05 10.07 15.96
N THR A 180 -2.72 8.98 16.36
CA THR A 180 -2.74 8.44 17.72
C THR A 180 -1.45 7.67 17.99
N ASN A 181 -1.14 7.38 19.26
CA ASN A 181 -0.03 6.51 19.68
C ASN A 181 -0.22 5.02 19.30
N ARG A 182 -0.94 4.74 18.22
CA ARG A 182 -1.20 3.42 17.65
C ARG A 182 -0.09 3.08 16.66
N LEU A 183 0.22 1.79 16.54
CA LEU A 183 1.22 1.33 15.57
C LEU A 183 0.82 1.72 14.14
N PRO A 184 1.80 2.07 13.28
CA PRO A 184 1.55 2.29 11.86
C PRO A 184 0.98 1.04 11.19
N VAL A 185 0.11 1.24 10.20
CA VAL A 185 -0.53 0.13 9.47
C VAL A 185 0.41 -0.36 8.37
N PRO A 186 0.83 -1.64 8.40
CA PRO A 186 1.55 -2.24 7.30
C PRO A 186 0.64 -2.51 6.11
N VAL A 187 1.06 -2.04 4.92
CA VAL A 187 0.32 -2.23 3.68
C VAL A 187 1.25 -2.72 2.60
N ILE A 188 0.83 -3.78 1.90
CA ILE A 188 1.41 -4.19 0.62
C ILE A 188 0.34 -4.03 -0.45
N VAL A 189 0.74 -3.44 -1.57
CA VAL A 189 -0.12 -3.26 -2.72
C VAL A 189 0.48 -3.99 -3.90
N VAL A 190 -0.33 -4.76 -4.62
CA VAL A 190 0.09 -5.47 -5.84
C VAL A 190 -0.76 -5.06 -7.03
N ASN A 191 -0.15 -5.12 -8.20
CA ASN A 191 -0.82 -4.72 -9.43
C ASN A 191 -1.94 -5.70 -9.80
N LYS A 192 -3.17 -5.18 -9.92
CA LYS A 192 -4.35 -5.96 -10.34
C LYS A 192 -4.19 -6.59 -11.72
N ASP A 193 -3.40 -5.98 -12.60
CA ASP A 193 -3.24 -6.39 -13.99
C ASP A 193 -2.20 -7.52 -14.15
N SER A 194 -1.49 -7.89 -13.08
CA SER A 194 -0.60 -9.05 -13.04
C SER A 194 -1.38 -10.36 -12.88
N ASN A 195 -0.89 -11.45 -13.48
CA ASN A 195 -1.39 -12.81 -13.21
C ASN A 195 -1.12 -13.26 -11.76
N ILE A 196 -1.71 -14.39 -11.36
CA ILE A 196 -1.69 -14.87 -9.98
C ILE A 196 -0.25 -15.20 -9.54
N GLU A 197 0.53 -15.83 -10.39
CA GLU A 197 1.91 -16.24 -10.13
C GLU A 197 2.82 -15.02 -9.88
N ARG A 198 2.69 -13.99 -10.74
CA ARG A 198 3.43 -12.73 -10.56
C ARG A 198 2.97 -12.00 -9.32
N ARG A 199 1.68 -12.03 -8.97
CA ARG A 199 1.17 -11.43 -7.72
C ARG A 199 1.74 -12.14 -6.50
N ARG A 200 1.79 -13.47 -6.48
CA ARG A 200 2.42 -14.25 -5.40
C ARG A 200 3.89 -13.89 -5.19
N MET A 201 4.66 -13.83 -6.29
CA MET A 201 6.06 -13.39 -6.24
C MET A 201 6.18 -11.94 -5.75
N SER A 202 5.30 -11.06 -6.22
CA SER A 202 5.29 -9.64 -5.79
C SER A 202 4.99 -9.52 -4.30
N LEU A 203 4.01 -10.27 -3.77
CA LEU A 203 3.69 -10.28 -2.34
C LEU A 203 4.89 -10.74 -1.50
N ALA A 204 5.56 -11.82 -1.90
CA ALA A 204 6.75 -12.31 -1.21
C ALA A 204 7.94 -11.32 -1.28
N HIS A 205 8.11 -10.65 -2.43
CA HIS A 205 9.13 -9.63 -2.63
C HIS A 205 8.88 -8.37 -1.79
N GLU A 206 7.64 -7.90 -1.74
CA GLU A 206 7.23 -6.77 -0.90
C GLU A 206 7.31 -7.12 0.61
N LEU A 207 6.97 -8.35 0.99
CA LEU A 207 7.25 -8.85 2.34
C LEU A 207 8.75 -8.79 2.64
N ALA A 208 9.60 -9.21 1.69
CA ALA A 208 11.05 -9.19 1.85
C ALA A 208 11.56 -7.79 2.14
N HIS A 209 11.09 -6.79 1.37
CA HIS A 209 11.35 -5.40 1.68
C HIS A 209 10.95 -5.15 3.14
N ARG A 210 9.77 -5.55 3.61
CA ARG A 210 9.39 -5.27 4.99
C ARG A 210 10.30 -5.86 6.08
N VAL A 211 10.78 -7.08 5.89
CA VAL A 211 11.57 -7.80 6.91
C VAL A 211 13.08 -7.58 6.80
N ILE A 212 13.58 -7.05 5.68
CA ILE A 212 14.98 -6.67 5.52
C ILE A 212 15.14 -5.22 6.02
N ASP A 213 16.21 -4.91 6.75
CA ASP A 213 16.52 -3.52 7.12
C ASP A 213 17.02 -2.74 5.91
N ALA A 214 16.49 -1.55 5.65
CA ALA A 214 16.96 -0.66 4.58
C ALA A 214 18.41 -0.20 4.78
N LYS A 215 18.97 -0.35 5.99
CA LYS A 215 20.39 -0.11 6.30
C LYS A 215 21.31 -1.29 5.99
N SER A 216 20.79 -2.39 5.44
CA SER A 216 21.59 -3.54 5.05
C SER A 216 22.62 -3.13 4.00
N SER A 217 23.85 -3.63 4.10
CA SER A 217 24.95 -3.27 3.19
C SER A 217 24.95 -4.09 1.89
N VAL A 218 23.76 -4.43 1.39
CA VAL A 218 23.55 -5.35 0.26
C VAL A 218 22.67 -4.71 -0.80
N ASP A 219 22.67 -5.27 -1.99
CA ASP A 219 21.69 -4.94 -3.03
C ASP A 219 20.30 -5.40 -2.56
N GLU A 220 19.49 -4.44 -2.08
CA GLU A 220 18.18 -4.71 -1.46
C GLU A 220 17.24 -5.47 -2.42
N GLU A 221 17.24 -5.14 -3.70
CA GLU A 221 16.36 -5.78 -4.69
C GLU A 221 16.77 -7.23 -4.95
N LYS A 222 18.08 -7.50 -5.03
CA LYS A 222 18.59 -8.87 -5.14
C LYS A 222 18.33 -9.68 -3.88
N ALA A 223 18.54 -9.09 -2.70
CA ALA A 223 18.26 -9.75 -1.42
C ALA A 223 16.75 -10.04 -1.25
N ALA A 224 15.89 -9.08 -1.63
CA ALA A 224 14.44 -9.24 -1.62
C ALA A 224 13.97 -10.32 -2.60
N MET A 225 14.56 -10.38 -3.80
CA MET A 225 14.29 -11.46 -4.76
C MET A 225 14.78 -12.82 -4.25
N ARG A 226 15.98 -12.88 -3.63
CA ARG A 226 16.53 -14.11 -3.02
C ARG A 226 15.62 -14.62 -1.92
N PHE A 227 15.17 -13.73 -1.03
CA PHE A 227 14.19 -14.01 0.00
C PHE A 227 12.87 -14.51 -0.61
N ALA A 228 12.30 -13.80 -1.58
CA ALA A 228 10.99 -14.14 -2.14
C ALA A 228 10.98 -15.53 -2.78
N GLY A 229 12.04 -15.87 -3.52
CA GLY A 229 12.22 -17.20 -4.10
C GLY A 229 12.31 -18.29 -3.02
N ALA A 230 13.17 -18.11 -2.03
CA ALA A 230 13.35 -19.07 -0.94
C ALA A 230 12.09 -19.20 -0.05
N PHE A 231 11.37 -18.11 0.17
CA PHE A 231 10.16 -18.08 0.98
C PHE A 231 9.03 -18.87 0.32
N LEU A 232 8.85 -18.72 -1.00
CA LEU A 232 7.83 -19.43 -1.76
C LEU A 232 8.22 -20.87 -2.10
N MET A 233 9.51 -21.12 -2.33
CA MET A 233 10.04 -22.41 -2.77
C MET A 233 11.31 -22.74 -1.95
N PRO A 234 11.16 -23.29 -0.74
CA PRO A 234 12.29 -23.61 0.11
C PRO A 234 13.24 -24.59 -0.57
N ALA A 235 14.54 -24.27 -0.61
CA ALA A 235 15.53 -25.07 -1.33
C ALA A 235 15.57 -26.53 -0.82
N ALA A 236 15.40 -26.74 0.49
CA ALA A 236 15.33 -28.07 1.08
C ALA A 236 14.15 -28.90 0.54
N HIS A 237 12.97 -28.28 0.41
CA HIS A 237 11.77 -28.94 -0.12
C HIS A 237 11.95 -29.28 -1.60
N ILE A 238 12.45 -28.33 -2.40
CA ILE A 238 12.71 -28.57 -3.82
C ILE A 238 13.73 -29.70 -4.00
N LYS A 239 14.87 -29.67 -3.31
CA LYS A 239 15.90 -30.73 -3.38
C LYS A 239 15.33 -32.11 -3.05
N ALA A 240 14.47 -32.21 -2.02
CA ALA A 240 13.84 -33.48 -1.65
C ALA A 240 12.91 -34.06 -2.74
N ILE A 241 12.35 -33.20 -3.61
CA ILE A 241 11.46 -33.60 -4.72
C ILE A 241 12.24 -33.95 -5.99
N VAL A 242 13.24 -33.14 -6.36
CA VAL A 242 13.98 -33.31 -7.64
C VAL A 242 15.25 -34.13 -7.55
N MET A 243 15.84 -34.34 -6.36
CA MET A 243 17.00 -35.22 -6.25
C MET A 243 16.57 -36.68 -6.27
N PRO A 244 17.26 -37.55 -7.04
CA PRO A 244 16.96 -38.97 -7.04
C PRO A 244 17.09 -39.50 -5.62
N ARG A 245 16.12 -40.32 -5.21
CA ARG A 245 16.27 -41.08 -3.97
C ARG A 245 17.46 -42.01 -4.19
N SER A 246 18.43 -41.95 -3.28
CA SER A 246 19.50 -42.93 -3.23
C SER A 246 18.86 -44.25 -2.80
N ASP A 247 18.48 -45.07 -3.78
CA ASP A 247 18.08 -46.47 -3.59
C ASP A 247 19.29 -47.31 -3.17
#